data_AF-A0A961B0S2-F1
#
_entry.id   AF-A0A961B0S2-F1
#
_cell.length_a   1.000
_cell.length_b   1.000
_cell.length_c   1.000
_cell.angle_alpha   90.00
_cell.angle_beta   90.00
_cell.angle_gamma   90.00
#
_symmetry.space_group_name_H-M   'P 1'
#
loop_
_entity.id
_entity.type
_entity.pdbx_description
1 polymer ?
#
loop_
_entity_poly.entity_id
_entity_poly.type
_entity_poly.pdbx_seq_one_letter_code
_entity_poly.pdbx_strand_id
1 'polypeptide(L)'
;MTPATPKRIVRIGAVFLAGLAAGSPLRAAEESPPPPTLSFRNDILPILSRNGCVSGSCHAKAEGQNGFKLTVFSYDPAADYREIVHNARGRRVFPAAPAQSLLILKATNRVDHEGGEAIKQGSVAEQTLLDWIAQGMPWEIPGEPSLARIDVSPPESSFAKGETRALKVVANYTDGSTRDVTHLSEYRSADEAFAEVDKDGRVTVGGVPGEGVVTVRYIDQVGIARLTLPPETKQPDAAYAKLAEANEIDRYAHERYKTLGILPSDLCDDAEFVRRVTLDV
;
A
#
# COMPACT_ATOMS: atom_id res chain seq x y z
N MET A 1 0.07 -111.67 23.89
CA MET A 1 -0.71 -110.42 23.93
C MET A 1 0.12 -109.34 23.26
N THR A 2 -0.50 -108.73 22.26
CA THR A 2 -0.05 -107.78 21.23
C THR A 2 0.99 -106.72 21.63
N PRO A 3 2.03 -106.45 20.79
CA PRO A 3 2.94 -105.32 20.94
C PRO A 3 2.38 -104.07 20.21
N ALA A 4 2.50 -102.90 20.83
CA ALA A 4 2.11 -101.62 20.22
C ALA A 4 3.34 -100.89 19.65
N THR A 5 3.30 -100.70 18.34
CA THR A 5 4.28 -100.01 17.46
C THR A 5 4.20 -98.48 17.61
N PRO A 6 5.31 -97.72 17.51
CA PRO A 6 5.30 -96.27 17.71
C PRO A 6 4.77 -95.51 16.49
N LYS A 7 3.90 -94.51 16.72
CA LYS A 7 3.41 -93.59 15.67
C LYS A 7 4.33 -92.37 15.53
N ARG A 8 4.83 -92.18 14.31
CA ARG A 8 5.61 -91.01 13.86
C ARG A 8 4.75 -89.75 13.88
N ILE A 9 5.29 -88.67 14.45
CA ILE A 9 4.74 -87.32 14.43
C ILE A 9 5.17 -86.66 13.11
N VAL A 10 4.19 -86.30 12.27
CA VAL A 10 4.39 -85.50 11.07
C VAL A 10 4.13 -84.02 11.43
N ARG A 11 5.14 -83.18 11.24
CA ARG A 11 5.05 -81.71 11.36
C ARG A 11 4.29 -81.15 10.17
N ILE A 12 3.19 -80.45 10.41
CA ILE A 12 2.53 -79.57 9.44
C ILE A 12 2.78 -78.13 9.90
N GLY A 13 3.50 -77.36 9.09
CA GLY A 13 3.79 -75.96 9.33
C GLY A 13 2.54 -75.10 9.09
N ALA A 14 2.17 -74.29 10.09
CA ALA A 14 1.18 -73.23 9.94
C ALA A 14 1.93 -71.92 9.67
N VAL A 15 1.68 -71.32 8.50
CA VAL A 15 2.13 -69.97 8.13
C VAL A 15 1.25 -68.97 8.88
N PHE A 16 1.83 -68.22 9.81
CA PHE A 16 1.18 -67.07 10.45
C PHE A 16 1.34 -65.84 9.56
N LEU A 17 0.25 -65.34 8.99
CA LEU A 17 0.19 -64.03 8.37
C LEU A 17 -0.09 -62.98 9.46
N ALA A 18 0.95 -62.34 9.99
CA ALA A 18 0.80 -61.23 10.93
C ALA A 18 0.43 -59.96 10.17
N GLY A 19 -0.86 -59.60 10.18
CA GLY A 19 -1.32 -58.29 9.73
C GLY A 19 -0.93 -57.21 10.73
N LEU A 20 0.17 -56.50 10.48
CA LEU A 20 0.54 -55.30 11.22
C LEU A 20 -0.36 -54.14 10.77
N ALA A 21 -1.45 -53.89 11.50
CA ALA A 21 -2.18 -52.64 11.37
C ALA A 21 -1.40 -51.54 12.13
N ALA A 22 -0.52 -50.85 11.42
CA ALA A 22 0.13 -49.64 11.93
C ALA A 22 -0.90 -48.50 11.96
N GLY A 23 -1.59 -48.34 13.09
CA GLY A 23 -2.38 -47.15 13.37
C GLY A 23 -1.45 -45.98 13.66
N SER A 24 -1.19 -45.14 12.65
CA SER A 24 -0.55 -43.84 12.87
C SER A 24 -1.43 -43.01 13.81
N PRO A 25 -0.89 -42.41 14.88
CA PRO A 25 -1.68 -41.52 15.71
C PRO A 25 -2.14 -40.33 14.86
N LEU A 26 -3.46 -40.10 14.81
CA LEU A 26 -4.02 -38.88 14.25
C LEU A 26 -3.42 -37.70 15.03
N ARG A 27 -2.54 -36.96 14.37
CA ARG A 27 -2.04 -35.69 14.89
C ARG A 27 -3.25 -34.76 14.93
N ALA A 28 -3.68 -34.36 16.13
CA ALA A 28 -4.70 -33.35 16.30
C ALA A 28 -4.27 -32.13 15.49
N ALA A 29 -5.12 -31.68 14.56
CA ALA A 29 -4.90 -30.43 13.86
C ALA A 29 -4.86 -29.34 14.93
N GLU A 30 -3.73 -28.61 15.01
CA GLU A 30 -3.66 -27.42 15.86
C GLU A 30 -4.76 -26.46 15.38
N GLU A 31 -5.71 -26.18 16.28
CA GLU A 31 -6.79 -25.26 16.02
C GLU A 31 -6.17 -23.90 15.68
N SER A 32 -6.41 -23.42 14.47
CA SER A 32 -5.85 -22.16 14.02
C SER A 32 -6.35 -21.05 14.95
N PRO A 33 -5.48 -20.11 15.38
CA PRO A 33 -5.91 -19.02 16.25
C PRO A 33 -7.08 -18.28 15.59
N PRO A 34 -8.01 -17.74 16.39
CA PRO A 34 -9.14 -16.98 15.87
C PRO A 34 -8.61 -15.84 14.99
N PRO A 35 -9.35 -15.47 13.91
CA PRO A 35 -8.94 -14.37 13.05
C PRO A 35 -8.78 -13.10 13.89
N PRO A 36 -7.79 -12.24 13.56
CA PRO A 36 -7.56 -11.02 14.30
C PRO A 36 -8.82 -10.14 14.27
N THR A 37 -9.09 -9.45 15.37
CA THR A 37 -10.09 -8.39 15.40
C THR A 37 -9.60 -7.26 14.51
N LEU A 38 -10.47 -6.77 13.64
CA LEU A 38 -10.22 -5.66 12.74
C LEU A 38 -10.79 -4.38 13.34
N SER A 39 -10.27 -3.22 12.96
CA SER A 39 -10.87 -1.93 13.26
C SER A 39 -11.15 -1.13 12.00
N PHE A 40 -12.14 -0.25 12.07
CA PHE A 40 -12.39 0.68 10.98
C PHE A 40 -11.15 1.55 10.70
N ARG A 41 -10.53 2.08 11.77
CA ARG A 41 -9.45 3.05 11.68
C ARG A 41 -8.18 2.49 11.02
N ASN A 42 -7.71 1.32 11.46
CA ASN A 42 -6.40 0.81 11.04
C ASN A 42 -6.47 -0.22 9.92
N ASP A 43 -7.61 -0.90 9.72
CA ASP A 43 -7.69 -1.99 8.76
C ASP A 43 -8.61 -1.66 7.57
N ILE A 44 -9.67 -0.88 7.78
CA ILE A 44 -10.68 -0.60 6.75
C ILE A 44 -10.43 0.71 6.02
N LEU A 45 -10.15 1.78 6.77
CA LEU A 45 -9.92 3.10 6.20
C LEU A 45 -8.76 3.13 5.19
N PRO A 46 -7.63 2.41 5.41
CA PRO A 46 -6.58 2.30 4.40
C PRO A 46 -7.06 1.64 3.11
N ILE A 47 -7.92 0.62 3.20
CA ILE A 47 -8.49 -0.06 2.02
C ILE A 47 -9.37 0.92 1.25
N LEU A 48 -10.25 1.66 1.92
CA LEU A 48 -11.11 2.66 1.28
C LEU A 48 -10.31 3.79 0.62
N SER A 49 -9.24 4.24 1.29
CA SER A 49 -8.31 5.26 0.78
C SER A 49 -7.58 4.80 -0.46
N ARG A 50 -6.96 3.62 -0.39
CA ARG A 50 -6.23 3.00 -1.48
C ARG A 50 -7.06 2.80 -2.75
N ASN A 51 -8.34 2.45 -2.58
CA ASN A 51 -9.24 2.17 -3.70
C ASN A 51 -10.08 3.40 -4.12
N GLY A 52 -9.63 4.61 -3.74
CA GLY A 52 -10.18 5.87 -4.25
C GLY A 52 -11.56 6.26 -3.71
N CYS A 53 -12.13 5.54 -2.74
CA CYS A 53 -13.46 5.83 -2.22
C CYS A 53 -13.55 7.21 -1.56
N VAL A 54 -12.48 7.63 -0.89
CA VAL A 54 -12.35 8.93 -0.18
C VAL A 54 -11.63 9.98 -1.04
N SER A 55 -11.51 9.75 -2.35
CA SER A 55 -10.98 10.75 -3.28
C SER A 55 -12.07 11.73 -3.71
N GLY A 56 -11.67 12.97 -4.01
CA GLY A 56 -12.59 14.05 -4.37
C GLY A 56 -13.35 13.86 -5.69
N SER A 57 -13.10 12.78 -6.43
CA SER A 57 -13.78 12.48 -7.70
C SER A 57 -15.20 11.91 -7.52
N CYS A 58 -15.45 11.17 -6.43
CA CYS A 58 -16.71 10.45 -6.21
C CYS A 58 -17.34 10.76 -4.84
N HIS A 59 -17.18 9.89 -3.84
CA HIS A 59 -17.91 10.03 -2.57
C HIS A 59 -17.39 11.15 -1.69
N ALA A 60 -16.16 11.63 -1.91
CA ALA A 60 -15.61 12.76 -1.18
C ALA A 60 -15.74 14.12 -1.89
N LYS A 61 -16.51 14.21 -2.99
CA LYS A 61 -16.88 15.53 -3.55
C LYS A 61 -17.83 16.27 -2.61
N ALA A 62 -17.98 17.58 -2.79
CA ALA A 62 -18.70 18.45 -1.88
C ALA A 62 -20.13 17.98 -1.55
N GLU A 63 -20.86 17.41 -2.52
CA GLU A 63 -22.22 16.91 -2.37
C GLU A 63 -22.28 15.41 -2.02
N GLY A 64 -21.16 14.69 -2.05
CA GLY A 64 -21.13 13.22 -2.07
C GLY A 64 -21.78 12.65 -3.33
N GLN A 65 -22.04 11.33 -3.35
CA GLN A 65 -22.69 10.67 -4.48
C GLN A 65 -23.91 9.86 -4.01
N ASN A 66 -25.09 10.16 -4.56
CA ASN A 66 -26.35 9.47 -4.25
C ASN A 66 -26.68 9.38 -2.75
N GLY A 67 -26.43 10.47 -2.02
CA GLY A 67 -26.63 10.52 -0.57
C GLY A 67 -25.62 9.72 0.24
N PHE A 68 -24.47 9.36 -0.36
CA PHE A 68 -23.30 8.80 0.32
C PHE A 68 -22.13 9.78 0.24
N LYS A 69 -21.77 10.39 1.37
CA LYS A 69 -20.73 11.43 1.45
C LYS A 69 -19.62 11.07 2.43
N LEU A 70 -18.45 10.79 1.88
CA LEU A 70 -17.21 10.60 2.63
C LEU A 70 -16.42 11.90 2.69
N THR A 71 -15.41 11.94 3.55
CA THR A 71 -14.50 13.06 3.70
C THR A 71 -13.30 12.93 2.76
N VAL A 72 -12.80 14.07 2.27
CA VAL A 72 -11.66 14.09 1.35
C VAL A 72 -10.43 13.56 2.09
N PHE A 73 -9.80 12.52 1.52
CA PHE A 73 -8.64 11.85 2.09
C PHE A 73 -8.83 11.38 3.53
N SER A 74 -10.08 11.08 3.93
CA SER A 74 -10.41 10.62 5.28
C SER A 74 -10.02 11.59 6.39
N TYR A 75 -10.12 12.92 6.19
CA TYR A 75 -9.72 13.90 7.20
C TYR A 75 -10.54 13.83 8.50
N ASP A 76 -11.78 13.32 8.46
CA ASP A 76 -12.58 12.98 9.65
C ASP A 76 -13.04 11.51 9.54
N PRO A 77 -12.20 10.56 10.00
CA PRO A 77 -12.53 9.13 9.97
C PRO A 77 -13.83 8.79 10.72
N ALA A 78 -14.18 9.54 11.75
CA ALA A 78 -15.38 9.27 12.54
C ALA A 78 -16.65 9.65 11.76
N ALA A 79 -16.60 10.72 10.96
CA ALA A 79 -17.67 11.05 10.02
C ALA A 79 -17.82 9.95 8.95
N ASP A 80 -16.72 9.47 8.38
CA ASP A 80 -16.74 8.41 7.36
C ASP A 80 -17.34 7.11 7.91
N TYR A 81 -16.94 6.72 9.13
CA TYR A 81 -17.53 5.56 9.80
C TYR A 81 -19.03 5.73 10.02
N ARG A 82 -19.48 6.89 10.52
CA ARG A 82 -20.92 7.15 10.71
C ARG A 82 -21.67 7.07 9.39
N GLU A 83 -21.09 7.58 8.31
CA GLU A 83 -21.70 7.54 6.99
C GLU A 83 -21.83 6.11 6.44
N ILE A 84 -20.81 5.29 6.64
CA ILE A 84 -20.80 3.89 6.20
C ILE A 84 -21.72 3.03 7.07
N VAL A 85 -21.63 3.14 8.39
CA VAL A 85 -22.26 2.19 9.32
C VAL A 85 -23.66 2.62 9.76
N HIS A 86 -23.90 3.91 9.94
CA HIS A 86 -25.13 4.40 10.59
C HIS A 86 -26.08 5.18 9.67
N ASN A 87 -25.54 5.97 8.73
CA ASN A 87 -26.35 6.80 7.84
C ASN A 87 -27.36 5.97 7.03
N ALA A 88 -28.49 6.59 6.70
CA ALA A 88 -29.58 5.96 5.95
C ALA A 88 -30.03 4.62 6.57
N ARG A 89 -30.10 4.58 7.90
CA ARG A 89 -30.50 3.42 8.72
C ARG A 89 -29.59 2.20 8.51
N GLY A 90 -28.29 2.42 8.33
CA GLY A 90 -27.29 1.37 8.18
C GLY A 90 -27.36 0.59 6.87
N ARG A 91 -28.04 1.11 5.84
CA ARG A 91 -28.31 0.38 4.58
C ARG A 91 -27.07 -0.11 3.81
N ARG A 92 -25.87 0.37 4.15
CA ARG A 92 -24.62 0.07 3.42
C ARG A 92 -23.91 -1.18 3.91
N VAL A 93 -24.18 -1.59 5.14
CA VAL A 93 -23.56 -2.73 5.81
C VAL A 93 -24.63 -3.68 6.33
N PHE A 94 -24.44 -4.99 6.13
CA PHE A 94 -25.38 -6.01 6.59
C PHE A 94 -24.65 -7.15 7.31
N PRO A 95 -24.46 -7.05 8.63
CA PRO A 95 -23.65 -8.00 9.41
C PRO A 95 -24.14 -9.45 9.35
N ALA A 96 -25.46 -9.67 9.23
CA ALA A 96 -26.03 -11.01 9.12
C ALA A 96 -25.75 -11.69 7.78
N ALA A 97 -25.40 -10.92 6.74
CA ALA A 97 -24.92 -11.44 5.46
C ALA A 97 -23.92 -10.46 4.84
N PRO A 98 -22.65 -10.45 5.30
CA PRO A 98 -21.65 -9.43 4.92
C PRO A 98 -21.51 -9.25 3.41
N ALA A 99 -21.54 -10.34 2.64
CA ALA A 99 -21.44 -10.32 1.17
C ALA A 99 -22.62 -9.62 0.47
N GLN A 100 -23.75 -9.42 1.16
CA GLN A 100 -24.92 -8.68 0.66
C GLN A 100 -24.90 -7.21 1.05
N SER A 101 -23.87 -6.75 1.77
CA SER A 101 -23.70 -5.33 2.10
C SER A 101 -23.53 -4.51 0.83
N LEU A 102 -24.29 -3.42 0.67
CA LEU A 102 -24.16 -2.54 -0.49
C LEU A 102 -22.74 -1.99 -0.66
N LEU A 103 -22.02 -1.75 0.45
CA LEU A 103 -20.61 -1.36 0.42
C LEU A 103 -19.77 -2.36 -0.40
N ILE A 104 -19.92 -3.66 -0.12
CA ILE A 104 -19.22 -4.74 -0.83
C ILE A 104 -19.71 -4.84 -2.28
N LEU A 105 -21.02 -4.93 -2.46
CA LEU A 105 -21.62 -5.13 -3.79
C LEU A 105 -21.23 -4.02 -4.77
N LYS A 106 -21.16 -2.76 -4.31
CA LYS A 106 -20.74 -1.61 -5.13
C LYS A 106 -19.22 -1.56 -5.29
N ALA A 107 -18.44 -1.77 -4.22
CA ALA A 107 -16.98 -1.74 -4.31
C ALA A 107 -16.43 -2.80 -5.28
N THR A 108 -17.04 -3.98 -5.30
CA THR A 108 -16.65 -5.07 -6.20
C THR A 108 -17.44 -5.12 -7.50
N ASN A 109 -18.25 -4.09 -7.76
CA ASN A 109 -19.11 -3.96 -8.95
C ASN A 109 -19.99 -5.20 -9.25
N ARG A 110 -20.48 -5.91 -8.22
CA ARG A 110 -21.51 -6.96 -8.36
C ARG A 110 -22.90 -6.37 -8.52
N VAL A 111 -23.06 -5.12 -8.12
CA VAL A 111 -24.17 -4.24 -8.49
C VAL A 111 -23.56 -3.01 -9.12
N ASP A 112 -24.16 -2.52 -10.20
CA ASP A 112 -23.68 -1.39 -10.99
C ASP A 112 -23.18 -0.22 -10.13
N HIS A 113 -21.90 0.10 -10.25
CA HIS A 113 -21.27 1.24 -9.62
C HIS A 113 -20.56 2.07 -10.69
N GLU A 114 -20.87 3.37 -10.77
CA GLU A 114 -20.26 4.27 -11.77
C GLU A 114 -18.73 4.32 -11.65
N GLY A 115 -18.20 4.15 -10.43
CA GLY A 115 -16.75 4.06 -10.19
C GLY A 115 -16.11 2.72 -10.62
N GLY A 116 -16.88 1.78 -11.17
CA GLY A 116 -16.40 0.47 -11.60
C GLY A 116 -16.01 -0.47 -10.46
N GLU A 117 -15.21 -1.49 -10.78
CA GLU A 117 -14.64 -2.43 -9.82
C GLU A 117 -13.47 -1.76 -9.08
N ALA A 118 -13.79 -1.04 -8.01
CA ALA A 118 -12.80 -0.39 -7.16
C ALA A 118 -12.00 -1.41 -6.33
N ILE A 119 -12.63 -2.50 -5.89
CA ILE A 119 -12.02 -3.59 -5.14
C ILE A 119 -12.22 -4.89 -5.91
N LYS A 120 -11.11 -5.54 -6.27
CA LYS A 120 -11.14 -6.81 -7.00
C LYS A 120 -11.88 -7.90 -6.21
N GLN A 121 -12.77 -8.63 -6.88
CA GLN A 121 -13.43 -9.80 -6.29
C GLN A 121 -12.44 -10.90 -5.88
N GLY A 122 -12.63 -11.47 -4.70
CA GLY A 122 -11.77 -12.48 -4.08
C GLY A 122 -10.43 -11.93 -3.57
N SER A 123 -10.25 -10.61 -3.55
CA SER A 123 -9.03 -9.99 -3.02
C SER A 123 -8.98 -10.02 -1.50
N VAL A 124 -7.77 -9.88 -0.95
CA VAL A 124 -7.57 -9.68 0.49
C VAL A 124 -8.37 -8.48 0.99
N ALA A 125 -8.41 -7.38 0.22
CA ALA A 125 -9.17 -6.18 0.57
C ALA A 125 -10.68 -6.45 0.71
N GLU A 126 -11.26 -7.23 -0.21
CA GLU A 126 -12.66 -7.64 -0.08
C GLU A 126 -12.85 -8.50 1.18
N GLN A 127 -11.98 -9.50 1.40
CA GLN A 127 -12.09 -10.39 2.55
C GLN A 127 -11.99 -9.62 3.88
N THR A 128 -11.07 -8.67 4.00
CA THR A 128 -10.94 -7.83 5.19
C THR A 128 -12.20 -7.00 5.46
N LEU A 129 -12.84 -6.45 4.42
CA LEU A 129 -14.11 -5.75 4.57
C LEU A 129 -15.25 -6.69 5.01
N LEU A 130 -15.32 -7.88 4.44
CA LEU A 130 -16.30 -8.90 4.81
C LEU A 130 -16.15 -9.32 6.27
N ASP A 131 -14.91 -9.59 6.70
CA ASP A 131 -14.59 -10.00 8.06
C ASP A 131 -14.92 -8.89 9.06
N TRP A 132 -14.57 -7.63 8.76
CA TRP A 132 -14.92 -6.50 9.61
C TRP A 132 -16.43 -6.31 9.74
N ILE A 133 -17.18 -6.49 8.65
CA ILE A 133 -18.65 -6.45 8.69
C ILE A 133 -19.21 -7.59 9.55
N ALA A 134 -18.67 -8.80 9.41
CA ALA A 134 -19.04 -9.98 10.21
C ALA A 134 -18.74 -9.80 11.71
N GLN A 135 -17.66 -9.08 12.04
CA GLN A 135 -17.26 -8.75 13.41
C GLN A 135 -18.12 -7.64 14.07
N GLY A 136 -19.15 -7.13 13.38
CA GLY A 136 -20.00 -6.08 13.92
C GLY A 136 -19.47 -4.67 13.68
N MET A 137 -18.61 -4.50 12.68
CA MET A 137 -18.05 -3.22 12.23
C MET A 137 -17.40 -2.40 13.35
N PRO A 138 -16.50 -2.97 14.16
CA PRO A 138 -15.83 -2.25 15.23
C PRO A 138 -15.15 -0.97 14.71
N TRP A 139 -15.39 0.15 15.41
CA TRP A 139 -14.74 1.43 15.13
C TRP A 139 -13.23 1.37 15.45
N GLU A 140 -12.91 0.90 16.65
CA GLU A 140 -11.55 0.75 17.18
C GLU A 140 -11.48 -0.46 18.11
N ILE A 141 -10.27 -0.96 18.33
CA ILE A 141 -10.00 -1.97 19.35
C ILE A 141 -9.54 -1.24 20.63
N PRO A 142 -9.97 -1.64 21.84
CA PRO A 142 -9.50 -1.01 23.07
C PRO A 142 -7.96 -1.03 23.18
N GLY A 143 -7.35 0.15 23.34
CA GLY A 143 -5.89 0.30 23.40
C GLY A 143 -5.19 0.24 22.04
N GLU A 144 -5.92 0.24 20.94
CA GLU A 144 -5.37 0.27 19.59
C GLU A 144 -4.54 1.52 19.34
N PRO A 145 -3.30 1.39 18.85
CA PRO A 145 -2.44 2.54 18.64
C PRO A 145 -2.92 3.34 17.42
N SER A 146 -2.71 4.65 17.49
CA SER A 146 -3.03 5.55 16.39
C SER A 146 -1.84 5.66 15.44
N LEU A 147 -2.11 5.91 14.15
CA LEU A 147 -1.08 6.24 13.17
C LEU A 147 -0.39 7.55 13.60
N ALA A 148 0.95 7.53 13.67
CA ALA A 148 1.74 8.69 14.04
C ALA A 148 2.38 9.37 12.82
N ARG A 149 2.93 8.58 11.89
CA ARG A 149 3.50 9.05 10.61
C ARG A 149 3.69 7.89 9.63
N ILE A 150 4.02 8.22 8.38
CA ILE A 150 4.62 7.27 7.43
C ILE A 150 6.06 7.66 7.09
N ASP A 151 6.90 6.64 6.91
CA ASP A 151 8.25 6.79 6.37
C ASP A 151 8.27 6.17 4.96
N VAL A 152 8.70 6.94 3.96
CA VAL A 152 8.86 6.50 2.56
C VAL A 152 10.35 6.29 2.30
N SER A 153 10.68 5.11 1.77
CA SER A 153 12.07 4.73 1.52
C SER A 153 12.26 4.15 0.12
N PRO A 154 13.36 4.49 -0.57
CA PRO A 154 14.30 5.56 -0.21
C PRO A 154 13.66 6.97 -0.33
N PRO A 155 14.00 7.93 0.56
CA PRO A 155 13.44 9.28 0.51
C PRO A 155 13.98 10.09 -0.69
N GLU A 156 15.19 9.77 -1.14
CA GLU A 156 15.82 10.31 -2.34
C GLU A 156 16.46 9.17 -3.14
N SER A 157 16.40 9.25 -4.47
CA SER A 157 17.03 8.26 -5.34
C SER A 157 17.53 8.86 -6.64
N SER A 158 18.79 8.56 -6.95
CA SER A 158 19.32 8.73 -8.30
C SER A 158 18.99 7.49 -9.13
N PHE A 159 18.52 7.72 -10.35
CA PHE A 159 18.16 6.70 -11.34
C PHE A 159 19.05 6.81 -12.57
N ALA A 160 19.22 5.71 -13.29
CA ALA A 160 19.63 5.69 -14.68
C ALA A 160 18.42 5.81 -15.62
N LYS A 161 18.67 6.17 -16.88
CA LYS A 161 17.64 6.26 -17.92
C LYS A 161 16.87 4.94 -18.04
N GLY A 162 15.53 5.01 -17.92
CA GLY A 162 14.65 3.84 -17.99
C GLY A 162 14.74 2.89 -16.78
N GLU A 163 15.46 3.26 -15.70
CA GLU A 163 15.54 2.43 -14.50
C GLU A 163 14.20 2.43 -13.75
N THR A 164 13.80 1.25 -13.29
CA THR A 164 12.66 1.07 -12.38
C THR A 164 13.15 0.71 -10.98
N ARG A 165 12.59 1.36 -9.96
CA ARG A 165 12.87 1.06 -8.55
C ARG A 165 11.58 1.07 -7.72
N ALA A 166 11.50 0.17 -6.74
CA ALA A 166 10.35 0.11 -5.83
C ALA A 166 10.54 1.04 -4.63
N LEU A 167 9.48 1.74 -4.25
CA LEU A 167 9.35 2.42 -2.98
C LEU A 167 8.83 1.45 -1.91
N LYS A 168 9.19 1.70 -0.66
CA LYS A 168 8.65 1.02 0.52
C LYS A 168 8.07 2.05 1.47
N VAL A 169 6.87 1.79 1.97
CA VAL A 169 6.14 2.68 2.87
C VAL A 169 5.90 1.97 4.20
N VAL A 170 6.36 2.57 5.28
CA VAL A 170 6.21 2.04 6.64
C VAL A 170 5.37 3.00 7.46
N ALA A 171 4.24 2.51 7.98
CA ALA A 171 3.44 3.23 8.96
C ALA A 171 4.05 3.03 10.35
N ASN A 172 4.22 4.12 11.10
CA ASN A 172 4.68 4.12 12.48
C ASN A 172 3.51 4.52 13.38
N TYR A 173 3.29 3.75 14.44
CA TYR A 173 2.17 3.93 15.36
C TYR A 173 2.63 4.51 16.70
N THR A 174 1.68 5.06 17.47
CA THR A 174 1.95 5.74 18.75
C THR A 174 2.53 4.85 19.84
N ASP A 175 2.40 3.53 19.73
CA ASP A 175 2.99 2.53 20.63
C ASP A 175 4.41 2.09 20.21
N GLY A 176 4.95 2.67 19.13
CA GLY A 176 6.24 2.30 18.55
C GLY A 176 6.19 1.10 17.61
N SER A 177 5.03 0.47 17.42
CA SER A 177 4.87 -0.57 16.40
C SER A 177 4.92 0.01 14.99
N THR A 178 5.26 -0.84 14.03
CA THR A 178 5.35 -0.46 12.61
C THR A 178 4.66 -1.47 11.72
N ARG A 179 4.09 -1.02 10.59
CA ARG A 179 3.50 -1.90 9.57
C ARG A 179 4.00 -1.51 8.18
N ASP A 180 4.29 -2.51 7.35
CA ASP A 180 4.50 -2.28 5.91
C ASP A 180 3.15 -2.01 5.26
N VAL A 181 3.00 -0.79 4.74
CA VAL A 181 1.75 -0.30 4.12
C VAL A 181 1.96 0.03 2.65
N THR A 182 3.02 -0.48 2.03
CA THR A 182 3.37 -0.22 0.63
C THR A 182 2.20 -0.54 -0.31
N HIS A 183 1.53 -1.67 -0.08
CA HIS A 183 0.39 -2.13 -0.89
C HIS A 183 -0.93 -1.38 -0.61
N LEU A 184 -1.02 -0.65 0.51
CA LEU A 184 -2.17 0.15 0.93
C LEU A 184 -1.99 1.65 0.68
N SER A 185 -0.80 2.07 0.23
CA SER A 185 -0.50 3.48 -0.01
C SER A 185 -0.92 3.90 -1.41
N GLU A 186 -1.35 5.13 -1.59
CA GLU A 186 -1.59 5.74 -2.90
C GLU A 186 -0.31 6.44 -3.36
N TYR A 187 0.04 6.31 -4.64
CA TYR A 187 1.23 6.92 -5.23
C TYR A 187 0.82 7.84 -6.37
N ARG A 188 1.43 9.01 -6.44
CA ARG A 188 1.21 9.97 -7.51
C ARG A 188 2.51 10.64 -7.92
N SER A 189 2.83 10.59 -9.21
CA SER A 189 3.91 11.41 -9.77
C SER A 189 3.45 12.85 -9.94
N ALA A 190 4.31 13.81 -9.58
CA ALA A 190 4.07 15.22 -9.86
C ALA A 190 4.24 15.55 -11.35
N ASP A 191 5.09 14.79 -12.05
CA ASP A 191 5.33 14.90 -13.49
C ASP A 191 5.47 13.48 -14.09
N GLU A 192 4.37 12.99 -14.67
CA GLU A 192 4.32 11.68 -15.31
C GLU A 192 5.19 11.59 -16.57
N ALA A 193 5.52 12.73 -17.21
CA ALA A 193 6.44 12.73 -18.35
C ALA A 193 7.90 12.52 -17.91
N PHE A 194 8.25 12.93 -16.69
CA PHE A 194 9.56 12.65 -16.10
C PHE A 194 9.63 11.25 -15.49
N ALA A 195 8.64 10.87 -14.67
CA ALA A 195 8.60 9.58 -14.00
C ALA A 195 7.18 9.06 -13.83
N GLU A 196 6.96 7.81 -14.19
CA GLU A 196 5.73 7.08 -13.94
C GLU A 196 5.84 6.31 -12.63
N VAL A 197 4.75 6.18 -11.88
CA VAL A 197 4.66 5.32 -10.70
C VAL A 197 3.44 4.43 -10.81
N ASP A 198 3.64 3.12 -10.70
CA ASP A 198 2.54 2.16 -10.72
C ASP A 198 1.83 2.07 -9.37
N LYS A 199 0.71 1.34 -9.36
CA LYS A 199 -0.07 1.14 -8.14
C LYS A 199 0.77 0.50 -7.04
N ASP A 200 1.73 -0.37 -7.33
CA ASP A 200 2.50 -1.09 -6.33
C ASP A 200 3.72 -0.30 -5.83
N GLY A 201 3.83 0.99 -6.21
CA GLY A 201 4.90 1.88 -5.78
C GLY A 201 6.19 1.68 -6.56
N ARG A 202 6.14 1.08 -7.76
CA ARG A 202 7.31 0.99 -8.65
C ARG A 202 7.39 2.24 -9.51
N VAL A 203 8.49 2.95 -9.37
CA VAL A 203 8.78 4.19 -10.08
C VAL A 203 9.70 3.88 -11.24
N THR A 204 9.33 4.32 -12.44
CA THR A 204 10.16 4.25 -13.65
C THR A 204 10.43 5.66 -14.14
N VAL A 205 11.70 6.05 -14.22
CA VAL A 205 12.08 7.34 -14.81
C VAL A 205 12.19 7.21 -16.32
N GLY A 206 11.86 8.29 -17.03
CA GLY A 206 12.04 8.39 -18.48
C GLY A 206 13.51 8.53 -18.88
N GLY A 207 13.77 9.40 -19.85
CA GLY A 207 15.11 9.60 -20.41
C GLY A 207 15.62 11.02 -20.41
N VAL A 208 14.86 11.98 -19.90
CA VAL A 208 15.26 13.39 -19.85
C VAL A 208 15.86 13.69 -18.48
N PRO A 209 17.12 14.15 -18.40
CA PRO A 209 17.72 14.53 -17.13
C PRO A 209 16.92 15.59 -16.39
N GLY A 210 16.84 15.46 -15.06
CA GLY A 210 16.05 16.34 -14.23
C GLY A 210 15.71 15.75 -12.86
N GLU A 211 14.71 16.34 -12.23
CA GLU A 211 14.17 15.91 -10.96
C GLU A 211 12.68 15.62 -11.07
N GLY A 212 12.23 14.68 -10.24
CA GLY A 212 10.82 14.38 -10.08
C GLY A 212 10.47 14.16 -8.61
N VAL A 213 9.18 14.24 -8.30
CA VAL A 213 8.66 13.95 -6.97
C VAL A 213 7.50 12.98 -7.11
N VAL A 214 7.56 11.90 -6.33
CA VAL A 214 6.42 11.02 -6.11
C VAL A 214 5.86 11.32 -4.73
N THR A 215 4.59 11.71 -4.70
CA THR A 215 3.82 11.87 -3.46
C THR A 215 3.22 10.52 -3.09
N VAL A 216 3.33 10.16 -1.82
CA VAL A 216 2.79 8.92 -1.25
C VAL A 216 1.79 9.28 -0.17
N ARG A 217 0.58 8.73 -0.23
CA ARG A 217 -0.47 8.96 0.77
C ARG A 217 -0.86 7.65 1.44
N TYR A 218 -1.02 7.70 2.75
CA TYR A 218 -1.61 6.62 3.54
C TYR A 218 -2.50 7.25 4.61
N ILE A 219 -3.82 7.07 4.46
CA ILE A 219 -4.84 7.76 5.28
C ILE A 219 -4.65 9.28 5.17
N ASP A 220 -4.38 9.97 6.28
CA ASP A 220 -4.19 11.41 6.39
C ASP A 220 -2.71 11.82 6.27
N GLN A 221 -1.80 10.84 6.25
CA GLN A 221 -0.36 11.08 6.16
C GLN A 221 0.10 11.19 4.72
N VAL A 222 1.05 12.10 4.49
CA VAL A 222 1.69 12.32 3.20
C VAL A 222 3.20 12.22 3.36
N GLY A 223 3.82 11.38 2.52
CA GLY A 223 5.26 11.27 2.35
C GLY A 223 5.67 11.65 0.93
N ILE A 224 6.96 11.89 0.74
CA ILE A 224 7.53 12.23 -0.56
C ILE A 224 8.75 11.36 -0.85
N ALA A 225 8.92 10.96 -2.11
CA ALA A 225 10.15 10.39 -2.63
C ALA A 225 10.68 11.31 -3.74
N ARG A 226 11.90 11.80 -3.58
CA ARG A 226 12.59 12.64 -4.57
C ARG A 226 13.37 11.77 -5.53
N LEU A 227 13.21 12.05 -6.82
CA LEU A 227 13.83 11.32 -7.91
C LEU A 227 14.81 12.24 -8.62
N THR A 228 15.95 11.72 -9.01
CA THR A 228 16.92 12.46 -9.81
C THR A 228 17.42 11.57 -10.93
N LEU A 229 17.38 12.10 -12.16
CA LEU A 229 18.06 11.52 -13.32
C LEU A 229 19.15 12.51 -13.73
N PRO A 230 20.43 12.28 -13.35
CA PRO A 230 21.51 13.16 -13.75
C PRO A 230 21.77 13.06 -15.27
N PRO A 231 22.40 14.08 -15.88
CA PRO A 231 22.83 14.02 -17.27
C PRO A 231 23.89 12.92 -17.45
N GLU A 232 23.95 12.36 -18.66
CA GLU A 232 24.93 11.31 -19.01
C GLU A 232 26.38 11.80 -18.81
N THR A 233 26.62 13.08 -19.11
CA THR A 233 27.91 13.74 -18.88
C THR A 233 27.75 14.76 -17.76
N LYS A 234 28.40 14.51 -16.62
CA LYS A 234 28.45 15.46 -15.51
C LYS A 234 29.48 16.55 -15.76
N GLN A 235 29.23 17.71 -15.19
CA GLN A 235 30.20 18.80 -15.16
C GLN A 235 31.38 18.44 -14.25
N PRO A 236 32.61 18.86 -14.58
CA PRO A 236 33.78 18.56 -13.77
C PRO A 236 33.74 19.35 -12.44
N ASP A 237 34.28 18.76 -11.36
CA ASP A 237 34.35 19.39 -10.04
C ASP A 237 35.01 20.79 -10.06
N ALA A 238 36.00 20.98 -10.94
CA ALA A 238 36.66 22.26 -11.14
C ALA A 238 35.76 23.37 -11.71
N ALA A 239 34.64 23.03 -12.35
CA ALA A 239 33.66 24.02 -12.81
C ALA A 239 32.84 24.56 -11.64
N TYR A 240 32.42 23.70 -10.72
CA TYR A 240 31.69 24.10 -9.50
C TYR A 240 32.54 24.98 -8.58
N ALA A 241 33.84 24.70 -8.46
CA ALA A 241 34.77 25.49 -7.64
C ALA A 241 34.95 26.94 -8.12
N LYS A 242 34.48 27.27 -9.33
CA LYS A 242 34.51 28.65 -9.87
C LYS A 242 33.25 29.45 -9.56
N LEU A 243 32.22 28.82 -9.02
CA LEU A 243 30.98 29.51 -8.66
C LEU A 243 31.22 30.38 -7.42
N ALA A 244 30.86 31.65 -7.52
CA ALA A 244 30.99 32.59 -6.41
C ALA A 244 29.87 32.37 -5.39
N GLU A 245 30.23 32.21 -4.12
CA GLU A 245 29.28 32.18 -3.00
C GLU A 245 29.19 33.57 -2.39
N ALA A 246 28.16 34.34 -2.75
CA ALA A 246 27.91 35.66 -2.19
C ALA A 246 27.11 35.58 -0.88
N ASN A 247 26.31 34.52 -0.71
CA ASN A 247 25.51 34.28 0.48
C ASN A 247 25.32 32.77 0.73
N GLU A 248 24.68 32.43 1.86
CA GLU A 248 24.51 31.04 2.28
C GLU A 248 23.58 30.22 1.34
N ILE A 249 22.64 30.87 0.65
CA ILE A 249 21.76 30.20 -0.33
C ILE A 249 22.58 29.68 -1.51
N ASP A 250 23.62 30.43 -1.92
CA ASP A 250 24.48 30.04 -3.05
C ASP A 250 25.20 28.71 -2.75
N ARG A 251 25.68 28.52 -1.51
CA ARG A 251 26.27 27.25 -1.07
C ARG A 251 25.31 26.08 -1.28
N TYR A 252 24.07 26.21 -0.80
CA TYR A 252 23.04 25.17 -0.98
C TYR A 252 22.66 24.96 -2.45
N ALA A 253 22.60 26.02 -3.25
CA ALA A 253 22.34 25.93 -4.68
C ALA A 253 23.47 25.20 -5.42
N HIS A 254 24.73 25.48 -5.10
CA HIS A 254 25.90 24.83 -5.71
C HIS A 254 25.97 23.34 -5.35
N GLU A 255 25.74 22.99 -4.08
CA GLU A 255 25.61 21.59 -3.64
C GLU A 255 24.51 20.85 -4.44
N ARG A 256 23.38 21.54 -4.70
CA ARG A 256 22.30 20.97 -5.50
C ARG A 256 22.66 20.83 -6.97
N TYR A 257 23.24 21.84 -7.61
CA TYR A 257 23.71 21.78 -8.99
C TYR A 257 24.71 20.65 -9.22
N LYS A 258 25.63 20.45 -8.25
CA LYS A 258 26.59 19.34 -8.28
C LYS A 258 25.89 17.98 -8.19
N THR A 259 24.90 17.84 -7.31
CA THR A 259 24.07 16.62 -7.20
C THR A 259 23.37 16.31 -8.53
N LEU A 260 22.90 17.35 -9.22
CA LEU A 260 22.24 17.27 -10.52
C LEU A 260 23.19 17.16 -11.71
N GLY A 261 24.49 17.37 -11.53
CA GLY A 261 25.46 17.37 -12.62
C GLY A 261 25.29 18.52 -13.62
N ILE A 262 24.64 19.62 -13.23
CA ILE A 262 24.41 20.82 -14.07
C ILE A 262 25.17 22.04 -13.51
N LEU A 263 25.29 23.12 -14.28
CA LEU A 263 25.76 24.43 -13.83
C LEU A 263 24.59 25.43 -13.89
N PRO A 264 24.61 26.50 -13.08
CA PRO A 264 23.68 27.61 -13.28
C PRO A 264 23.89 28.25 -14.66
N SER A 265 22.84 28.84 -15.22
CA SER A 265 22.95 29.65 -16.42
C SER A 265 23.80 30.90 -16.15
N ASP A 266 24.41 31.44 -17.20
CA ASP A 266 25.09 32.73 -17.13
C ASP A 266 24.13 33.85 -16.71
N LEU A 267 24.69 34.93 -16.15
CA LEU A 267 23.93 36.14 -15.84
C LEU A 267 23.32 36.69 -17.13
N CYS A 268 22.02 36.95 -17.11
CA CYS A 268 21.33 37.62 -18.19
C CYS A 268 21.54 39.14 -18.12
N ASP A 269 21.37 39.83 -19.24
CA ASP A 269 21.34 41.30 -19.27
C ASP A 269 20.01 41.86 -18.72
N ASP A 270 19.94 43.18 -18.52
CA ASP A 270 18.75 43.83 -17.97
C ASP A 270 17.50 43.62 -18.83
N ALA A 271 17.66 43.57 -20.17
CA ALA A 271 16.53 43.41 -21.08
C ALA A 271 15.97 41.98 -21.04
N GLU A 272 16.85 40.98 -21.04
CA GLU A 272 16.52 39.57 -20.87
C GLU A 272 15.96 39.31 -19.47
N PHE A 273 16.51 39.94 -18.44
CA PHE A 273 15.98 39.88 -17.08
C PHE A 273 14.54 40.39 -17.04
N VAL A 274 14.29 41.62 -17.52
CA VAL A 274 12.94 42.22 -17.56
C VAL A 274 11.98 41.30 -18.30
N ARG A 275 12.38 40.78 -19.47
CA ARG A 275 11.55 39.83 -20.23
C ARG A 275 11.24 38.55 -19.44
N ARG A 276 12.19 37.99 -18.69
CA ARG A 276 12.01 36.75 -17.92
C ARG A 276 11.15 36.95 -16.67
N VAL A 277 11.18 38.13 -16.04
CA VAL A 277 10.40 38.42 -14.81
C VAL A 277 8.99 38.95 -15.09
N THR A 278 8.72 39.43 -16.31
CA THR A 278 7.36 39.75 -16.75
C THR A 278 6.76 38.52 -17.43
N LEU A 279 5.68 37.96 -16.86
CA LEU A 279 4.81 37.04 -17.60
C LEU A 279 4.26 37.80 -18.81
N ASP A 280 4.43 37.25 -20.02
CA ASP A 280 4.01 37.82 -21.30
C ASP A 280 2.80 38.78 -21.20
N VAL A 281 3.02 40.05 -21.57
CA VAL A 281 1.99 41.09 -21.70
C VAL A 281 1.57 41.20 -23.16
#